data_AF-A0A959U3P5-F1
#
_entry.id   AF-A0A959U3P5-F1
#
_cell.length_a   1.000
_cell.length_b   1.000
_cell.length_c   1.000
_cell.angle_alpha   90.00
_cell.angle_beta   90.00
_cell.angle_gamma   90.00
#
_symmetry.space_group_name_H-M   'P 1'
#
loop_
_entity.id
_entity.type
_entity.pdbx_description
1 polymer ?
#
loop_
_entity_poly.entity_id
_entity_poly.type
_entity_poly.pdbx_seq_one_letter_code
_entity_poly.pdbx_strand_id
1 'polypeptide(L)'
;MITRKTLIIALLLASTASFAQIESVVKDEWIPESRMEQHNEFKAGDYAYPAKPRSKWNIGLSLGVPFVTGDVAADPFGGHDGPPMGVGLNIRKGWGYLVSVRAHANYGVTYGQNYTPVTYEKNDRINGNFANDSSAASTGVDYLTTGTQYIPNFKNTTISGGIDFIFNLNNVNFHKAESRFLPYLFAGIGAMSYNVKVNALDADGNIYDYNTLIIDYRDVADREPKLDDLMDDTYETQADVDGSEKGDDVKTLRFSGDFGAGLLWRLGEKGNFELGVEHRLSWTGDDLLDGQQWELGGTQTSATDFYHFSALTVGVNIGKNAQQPLWEVNPMGFIYSKLNEFDIANLLADADDDGVVDYLDREPNTPAGTPVDTHGVSLDSDKDGCPDSEDPEPFSTPNMPIENCQNVFVTENRVNEIIDERLKGIDLASLGGGAGSNWYLPMIFFDLDKSNIRPDAVASLASVADIMKQYPKLKVEVVGYADTRASENYNLKLSENRAKAAIEYLSSKGIDQSRFTMKYEGESNNLIPNATRESEHQMNRRVEFHIVK
;
A
#
# COMPACT_ATOMS: atom_id res chain seq x y z
N MET A 1 -4.80 -20.81 -54.53
CA MET A 1 -5.48 -21.56 -53.46
C MET A 1 -4.53 -21.70 -52.28
N ILE A 2 -4.52 -20.71 -51.38
CA ILE A 2 -3.81 -20.76 -50.11
C ILE A 2 -4.91 -20.95 -49.07
N THR A 3 -4.95 -22.14 -48.47
CA THR A 3 -6.06 -22.61 -47.65
C THR A 3 -6.08 -21.90 -46.30
N ARG A 4 -7.27 -21.50 -45.86
CA ARG A 4 -7.62 -20.88 -44.56
C ARG A 4 -7.07 -21.57 -43.29
N LYS A 5 -6.38 -22.70 -43.40
CA LYS A 5 -5.82 -23.48 -42.28
C LYS A 5 -4.39 -23.10 -41.90
N THR A 6 -3.61 -22.45 -42.76
CA THR A 6 -2.22 -22.07 -42.45
C THR A 6 -2.07 -20.72 -41.74
N LEU A 7 -3.12 -19.87 -41.73
CA LEU A 7 -3.09 -18.60 -40.99
C LEU A 7 -3.33 -18.78 -39.48
N ILE A 8 -3.99 -19.87 -39.07
CA ILE A 8 -4.36 -20.13 -37.67
C ILE A 8 -3.19 -20.76 -36.89
N ILE A 9 -2.29 -21.48 -37.58
CA ILE A 9 -1.13 -22.12 -36.95
C ILE A 9 0.02 -21.11 -36.73
N ALA A 10 0.09 -20.04 -37.54
CA ALA A 10 1.05 -18.96 -37.34
C ALA A 10 0.70 -18.03 -36.16
N LEU A 11 -0.57 -18.00 -35.71
CA LEU A 11 -0.99 -17.23 -34.53
C LEU A 11 -0.86 -18.00 -33.21
N LEU A 12 -0.59 -19.31 -33.27
CA LEU A 12 -0.54 -20.23 -32.12
C LEU A 12 0.89 -20.61 -31.70
N LEU A 13 1.92 -20.10 -32.38
CA LEU A 13 3.34 -20.41 -32.13
C LEU A 13 4.14 -19.23 -31.54
N ALA A 14 3.47 -18.22 -30.99
CA ALA A 14 4.08 -17.13 -30.24
C ALA A 14 3.85 -17.24 -28.71
N SER A 15 3.48 -18.42 -28.20
CA SER A 15 3.50 -18.70 -26.75
C SER A 15 4.87 -19.28 -26.36
N THR A 16 5.93 -18.49 -26.53
CA THR A 16 7.18 -18.77 -25.83
C THR A 16 6.96 -18.43 -24.37
N ALA A 17 6.85 -19.48 -23.55
CA ALA A 17 6.86 -19.40 -22.10
C ALA A 17 8.13 -18.66 -21.64
N SER A 18 7.98 -17.36 -21.40
CA SER A 18 8.89 -16.60 -20.58
C SER A 18 8.47 -16.89 -19.14
N PHE A 19 9.32 -17.58 -18.40
CA PHE A 19 9.19 -17.70 -16.96
C PHE A 19 9.00 -16.30 -16.38
N ALA A 20 7.80 -16.02 -15.87
CA ALA A 20 7.52 -14.79 -15.17
C ALA A 20 8.34 -14.80 -13.88
N GLN A 21 9.43 -14.03 -13.86
CA GLN A 21 9.90 -13.43 -12.61
C GLN A 21 8.66 -12.83 -11.92
N ILE A 22 8.49 -13.11 -10.63
CA ILE A 22 7.47 -12.51 -9.79
C ILE A 22 7.86 -11.03 -9.66
N GLU A 23 7.46 -10.26 -10.67
CA GLU A 23 7.70 -8.82 -10.80
C GLU A 23 6.90 -8.12 -9.70
N SER A 24 7.49 -7.10 -9.07
CA SER A 24 6.86 -6.28 -8.04
C SER A 24 5.37 -6.02 -8.35
N VAL A 25 4.49 -6.42 -7.44
CA VAL A 25 3.02 -6.45 -7.61
C VAL A 25 2.44 -5.11 -8.10
N VAL A 26 3.14 -4.00 -7.85
CA VAL A 26 2.83 -2.67 -8.41
C VAL A 26 4.12 -2.02 -8.90
N LYS A 27 4.21 -1.73 -10.20
CA LYS A 27 5.35 -0.99 -10.78
C LYS A 27 5.22 0.50 -10.49
N ASP A 28 6.33 1.17 -10.24
CA ASP A 28 6.38 2.62 -9.97
C ASP A 28 5.77 3.44 -11.11
N GLU A 29 5.96 2.99 -12.34
CA GLU A 29 5.42 3.62 -13.54
C GLU A 29 3.88 3.70 -13.53
N TRP A 30 3.22 2.81 -12.79
CA TRP A 30 1.75 2.76 -12.71
C TRP A 30 1.19 3.71 -11.67
N ILE A 31 2.02 4.29 -10.80
CA ILE A 31 1.56 5.21 -9.76
C ILE A 31 1.47 6.62 -10.35
N PRO A 32 0.34 7.35 -10.13
CA PRO A 32 0.26 8.75 -10.52
C PRO A 32 1.18 9.60 -9.63
N GLU A 33 1.76 10.66 -10.20
CA GLU A 33 2.68 11.57 -9.48
C GLU A 33 2.09 12.08 -8.15
N SER A 34 0.79 12.35 -8.10
CA SER A 34 0.08 12.80 -6.89
C SER A 34 0.04 11.78 -5.75
N ARG A 35 0.44 10.53 -5.98
CA ARG A 35 0.50 9.46 -4.96
C ARG A 35 1.89 8.84 -4.82
N MET A 36 2.90 9.43 -5.46
CA MET A 36 4.27 8.94 -5.36
C MET A 36 4.84 9.07 -3.95
N GLU A 37 4.45 10.12 -3.21
CA GLU A 37 4.83 10.30 -1.81
C GLU A 37 4.36 9.12 -0.96
N GLN A 38 3.05 8.82 -0.98
CA GLN A 38 2.47 7.66 -0.30
C GLN A 38 3.13 6.34 -0.76
N HIS A 39 3.46 6.20 -2.04
CA HIS A 39 4.12 5.00 -2.56
C HIS A 39 5.55 4.84 -2.02
N ASN A 40 6.28 5.94 -1.89
CA ASN A 40 7.62 5.95 -1.32
C ASN A 40 7.59 5.65 0.18
N GLU A 41 6.64 6.23 0.92
CA GLU A 41 6.43 5.93 2.35
C GLU A 41 6.03 4.45 2.56
N PHE A 42 5.18 3.90 1.69
CA PHE A 42 4.82 2.49 1.72
C PHE A 42 6.02 1.58 1.49
N LYS A 43 6.88 1.94 0.53
CA LYS A 43 8.14 1.21 0.28
C LYS A 43 9.15 1.33 1.41
N ALA A 44 9.20 2.48 2.09
CA ALA A 44 10.05 2.70 3.24
C ALA A 44 9.56 1.97 4.50
N GLY A 45 8.31 1.49 4.51
CA GLY A 45 7.67 0.88 5.67
C GLY A 45 7.08 1.91 6.65
N ASP A 46 7.15 3.20 6.33
CA ASP A 46 6.60 4.30 7.13
C ASP A 46 5.06 4.34 7.06
N TYR A 47 4.48 3.79 5.99
CA TYR A 47 3.03 3.75 5.78
C TYR A 47 2.53 2.35 5.38
N ALA A 48 1.45 1.89 6.01
CA ALA A 48 0.99 0.49 5.87
C ALA A 48 0.21 0.20 4.57
N TYR A 49 -0.30 1.22 3.87
CA TYR A 49 -1.22 1.03 2.74
C TYR A 49 -0.60 1.43 1.39
N PRO A 50 -0.67 0.55 0.36
CA PRO A 50 -0.10 0.85 -0.94
C PRO A 50 -0.85 1.98 -1.66
N ALA A 51 -0.12 2.74 -2.47
CA ALA A 51 -0.70 3.77 -3.33
C ALA A 51 -1.58 3.16 -4.41
N LYS A 52 -2.76 3.75 -4.65
CA LYS A 52 -3.68 3.28 -5.70
C LYS A 52 -3.09 3.58 -7.09
N PRO A 53 -2.89 2.56 -7.96
CA PRO A 53 -2.31 2.73 -9.28
C PRO A 53 -3.31 3.31 -10.31
N ARG A 54 -2.76 3.72 -11.46
CA ARG A 54 -3.52 4.16 -12.64
C ARG A 54 -4.25 2.97 -13.23
N SER A 55 -5.57 3.08 -13.34
CA SER A 55 -6.41 2.12 -14.06
C SER A 55 -6.29 2.32 -15.56
N LYS A 56 -6.27 1.24 -16.36
CA LYS A 56 -6.63 1.33 -17.79
C LYS A 56 -8.07 1.82 -17.98
N TRP A 57 -8.33 2.41 -19.15
CA TRP A 57 -9.67 2.67 -19.66
C TRP A 57 -10.13 1.46 -20.47
N ASN A 58 -11.42 1.20 -20.49
CA ASN A 58 -12.01 0.18 -21.34
C ASN A 58 -12.91 0.86 -22.37
N ILE A 59 -12.75 0.49 -23.63
CA ILE A 59 -13.65 0.89 -24.72
C ILE A 59 -14.28 -0.39 -25.26
N GLY A 60 -15.59 -0.50 -25.14
CA GLY A 60 -16.37 -1.65 -25.53
C GLY A 60 -17.37 -1.35 -26.63
N LEU A 61 -17.49 -2.25 -27.59
CA LEU A 61 -18.56 -2.28 -28.56
C LEU A 61 -19.53 -3.40 -28.17
N SER A 62 -20.81 -3.07 -28.07
CA SER A 62 -21.89 -4.00 -27.73
C SER A 62 -22.71 -4.28 -28.98
N LEU A 63 -23.04 -5.55 -29.20
CA LEU A 63 -23.99 -5.98 -30.22
C LEU A 63 -25.03 -6.84 -29.51
N GLY A 64 -26.30 -6.51 -29.67
CA GLY A 64 -27.35 -7.13 -28.90
C GLY A 64 -28.71 -7.11 -29.56
N VAL A 65 -29.66 -7.71 -28.84
CA VAL A 65 -31.06 -7.82 -29.20
C VAL A 65 -31.84 -6.91 -28.25
N PRO A 66 -32.34 -5.76 -28.73
CA PRO A 66 -33.25 -4.93 -27.96
C PRO A 66 -34.69 -5.47 -28.08
N PHE A 67 -35.50 -5.27 -27.05
CA PHE A 67 -36.94 -5.54 -27.09
C PHE A 67 -37.66 -4.67 -26.07
N VAL A 68 -38.93 -4.35 -26.30
CA VAL A 68 -39.78 -3.57 -25.37
C VAL A 68 -40.80 -4.51 -24.76
N THR A 69 -40.96 -4.48 -23.45
CA THR A 69 -42.05 -5.16 -22.76
C THR A 69 -43.08 -4.10 -22.38
N GLY A 70 -44.28 -4.21 -22.97
CA GLY A 70 -45.38 -3.26 -22.83
C GLY A 70 -46.73 -3.91 -23.10
N ASP A 71 -47.67 -3.13 -23.62
CA ASP A 71 -49.02 -3.54 -24.00
C ASP A 71 -49.06 -4.32 -25.32
N VAL A 72 -48.10 -4.07 -26.22
CA VAL A 72 -47.87 -4.86 -27.43
C VAL A 72 -46.80 -5.92 -27.19
N ALA A 73 -47.10 -7.16 -27.56
CA ALA A 73 -46.16 -8.27 -27.40
C ALA A 73 -44.89 -8.03 -28.23
N ALA A 74 -43.75 -8.10 -27.54
CA ALA A 74 -42.45 -7.95 -28.16
C ALA A 74 -42.12 -9.15 -29.05
N ASP A 75 -41.42 -8.89 -30.16
CA ASP A 75 -40.84 -9.94 -30.97
C ASP A 75 -39.30 -9.94 -30.88
N PRO A 76 -38.72 -10.58 -29.85
CA PRO A 76 -37.28 -10.54 -29.59
C PRO A 76 -36.46 -11.37 -30.58
N PHE A 77 -37.08 -12.22 -31.41
CA PHE A 77 -36.39 -13.01 -32.43
C PHE A 77 -36.72 -12.56 -33.85
N GLY A 78 -37.60 -11.56 -33.98
CA GLY A 78 -37.86 -10.82 -35.20
C GLY A 78 -38.68 -11.56 -36.23
N GLY A 79 -39.67 -12.34 -35.78
CA GLY A 79 -40.70 -13.02 -36.56
C GLY A 79 -40.63 -12.80 -38.07
N HIS A 80 -41.47 -11.91 -38.60
CA HIS A 80 -41.54 -11.59 -40.02
C HIS A 80 -40.59 -10.41 -40.41
N ASP A 81 -40.36 -9.47 -39.50
CA ASP A 81 -39.57 -8.23 -39.69
C ASP A 81 -38.03 -8.39 -39.66
N GLY A 82 -37.55 -9.59 -39.34
CA GLY A 82 -36.14 -9.88 -39.10
C GLY A 82 -35.68 -9.54 -37.67
N PRO A 83 -34.57 -10.14 -37.19
CA PRO A 83 -34.16 -10.05 -35.80
C PRO A 83 -33.87 -8.60 -35.40
N PRO A 84 -34.43 -8.10 -34.27
CA PRO A 84 -34.10 -6.77 -33.78
C PRO A 84 -32.61 -6.71 -33.45
N MET A 85 -31.95 -5.67 -33.97
CA MET A 85 -30.52 -5.46 -33.78
C MET A 85 -30.28 -4.14 -33.07
N GLY A 86 -29.39 -4.18 -32.08
CA GLY A 86 -28.89 -2.99 -31.41
C GLY A 86 -27.38 -3.00 -31.29
N VAL A 87 -26.79 -1.81 -31.41
CA VAL A 87 -25.37 -1.56 -31.25
C VAL A 87 -25.16 -0.58 -30.11
N GLY A 88 -24.13 -0.80 -29.31
CA GLY A 88 -23.79 0.04 -28.18
C GLY A 88 -22.31 0.39 -28.14
N LEU A 89 -21.98 1.59 -27.69
CA LEU A 89 -20.62 2.01 -27.38
C LEU A 89 -20.53 2.28 -25.89
N ASN A 90 -19.53 1.66 -25.25
CA ASN A 90 -19.30 1.71 -23.82
C ASN A 90 -17.89 2.24 -23.54
N ILE A 91 -17.77 3.26 -22.69
CA ILE A 91 -16.47 3.74 -22.19
C ILE A 91 -16.49 3.60 -20.68
N ARG A 92 -15.62 2.75 -20.14
CA ARG A 92 -15.60 2.41 -18.71
C ARG A 92 -14.28 2.77 -18.05
N LYS A 93 -14.38 3.29 -16.83
CA LYS A 93 -13.23 3.67 -15.99
C LYS A 93 -13.40 3.22 -14.54
N GLY A 94 -12.33 2.66 -13.98
CA GLY A 94 -12.30 2.15 -12.61
C GLY A 94 -12.07 3.29 -11.62
N TRP A 95 -13.05 3.57 -10.78
CA TRP A 95 -12.88 4.51 -9.67
C TRP A 95 -12.32 3.80 -8.43
N GLY A 96 -12.45 2.49 -8.33
CA GLY A 96 -11.77 1.66 -7.34
C GLY A 96 -11.74 0.20 -7.80
N TYR A 97 -11.50 -0.70 -6.84
CA TYR A 97 -11.54 -2.14 -7.07
C TYR A 97 -12.98 -2.68 -7.09
N LEU A 98 -13.91 -2.03 -6.38
CA LEU A 98 -15.32 -2.43 -6.33
C LEU A 98 -16.19 -1.70 -7.36
N VAL A 99 -15.99 -0.39 -7.49
CA VAL A 99 -16.85 0.51 -8.27
C VAL A 99 -16.13 1.03 -9.50
N SER A 100 -16.83 0.99 -10.63
CA SER A 100 -16.40 1.62 -11.89
C SER A 100 -17.54 2.43 -12.50
N VAL A 101 -17.20 3.48 -13.23
CA VAL A 101 -18.16 4.34 -13.94
C VAL A 101 -18.10 3.99 -15.42
N ARG A 102 -19.24 3.91 -16.08
CA ARG A 102 -19.35 3.67 -17.53
C ARG A 102 -20.24 4.72 -18.18
N ALA A 103 -19.75 5.39 -19.20
CA ALA A 103 -20.59 6.11 -20.14
C ALA A 103 -21.02 5.14 -21.24
N HIS A 104 -22.29 5.14 -21.61
CA HIS A 104 -22.81 4.27 -22.66
C HIS A 104 -23.68 5.06 -23.66
N ALA A 105 -23.72 4.59 -24.89
CA ALA A 105 -24.63 5.05 -25.92
C ALA A 105 -25.10 3.84 -26.74
N ASN A 106 -26.40 3.59 -26.79
CA ASN A 106 -26.99 2.48 -27.51
C ASN A 106 -27.95 2.99 -28.58
N TYR A 107 -27.96 2.31 -29.72
CA TYR A 107 -28.93 2.46 -30.79
C TYR A 107 -29.56 1.10 -31.04
N GLY A 108 -30.87 1.02 -31.13
CA GLY A 108 -31.59 -0.22 -31.36
C GLY A 108 -32.87 -0.01 -32.13
N VAL A 109 -33.27 -1.03 -32.88
CA VAL A 109 -34.60 -1.12 -33.49
C VAL A 109 -35.30 -2.31 -32.87
N THR A 110 -36.53 -2.10 -32.42
CA THR A 110 -37.39 -3.09 -31.78
C THR A 110 -38.69 -3.22 -32.55
N TYR A 111 -39.26 -4.43 -32.53
CA TYR A 111 -40.50 -4.79 -33.18
C TYR A 111 -41.42 -5.47 -32.19
N GLY A 112 -42.72 -5.39 -32.44
CA GLY A 112 -43.71 -6.17 -31.72
C GLY A 112 -45.07 -6.09 -32.39
N GLN A 113 -45.87 -7.13 -32.14
CA GLN A 113 -47.16 -7.32 -32.77
C GLN A 113 -48.08 -8.12 -31.88
N ASN A 114 -49.32 -7.66 -31.77
CA ASN A 114 -50.40 -8.43 -31.17
C ASN A 114 -51.17 -9.18 -32.26
N TYR A 115 -51.92 -10.20 -31.88
CA TYR A 115 -52.79 -10.97 -32.77
C TYR A 115 -54.29 -10.79 -32.45
N THR A 116 -54.57 -9.95 -31.48
CA THR A 116 -55.92 -9.60 -31.03
C THR A 116 -56.20 -8.12 -31.31
N PRO A 117 -57.40 -7.79 -31.79
CA PRO A 117 -57.75 -6.39 -32.04
C PRO A 117 -57.94 -5.62 -30.74
N VAL A 118 -57.69 -4.31 -30.78
CA VAL A 118 -57.92 -3.39 -29.64
C VAL A 118 -58.80 -2.21 -30.05
N THR A 119 -59.28 -1.46 -29.06
CA THR A 119 -60.03 -0.22 -29.31
C THR A 119 -59.07 0.89 -29.73
N TYR A 120 -59.35 1.53 -30.85
CA TYR A 120 -58.53 2.61 -31.42
C TYR A 120 -59.25 3.98 -31.42
N GLU A 121 -60.49 4.05 -30.93
CA GLU A 121 -61.33 5.27 -30.94
C GLU A 121 -60.67 6.47 -30.24
N LYS A 122 -59.81 6.23 -29.26
CA LYS A 122 -59.08 7.27 -28.51
C LYS A 122 -57.67 7.55 -29.02
N ASN A 123 -57.17 6.75 -29.97
CA ASN A 123 -55.86 6.96 -30.56
C ASN A 123 -55.99 7.96 -31.71
N ASP A 124 -55.54 9.19 -31.50
CA ASP A 124 -55.72 10.30 -32.45
C ASP A 124 -55.03 10.08 -33.79
N ARG A 125 -54.01 9.21 -33.85
CA ARG A 125 -53.26 8.88 -35.08
C ARG A 125 -53.95 7.81 -35.94
N ILE A 126 -54.89 7.05 -35.36
CA ILE A 126 -55.54 5.89 -35.99
C ILE A 126 -57.07 6.07 -36.12
N ASN A 127 -57.68 6.96 -35.33
CA ASN A 127 -59.12 7.26 -35.35
C ASN A 127 -59.54 8.33 -36.38
N GLY A 128 -58.63 8.77 -37.25
CA GLY A 128 -58.89 9.79 -38.26
C GLY A 128 -58.85 11.25 -37.78
N ASN A 129 -58.72 11.54 -36.47
CA ASN A 129 -58.62 12.91 -35.97
C ASN A 129 -57.40 13.64 -36.56
N PHE A 130 -56.26 12.95 -36.68
CA PHE A 130 -55.07 13.49 -37.35
C PHE A 130 -55.18 13.50 -38.88
N ALA A 131 -55.71 12.43 -39.47
CA ALA A 131 -55.81 12.27 -40.92
C ALA A 131 -56.72 13.33 -41.56
N ASN A 132 -57.77 13.74 -40.85
CA ASN A 132 -58.75 14.72 -41.30
C ASN A 132 -58.41 16.16 -40.89
N ASP A 133 -57.29 16.39 -40.19
CA ASP A 133 -56.85 17.72 -39.80
C ASP A 133 -56.05 18.40 -40.93
N SER A 134 -56.70 19.35 -41.62
CA SER A 134 -56.10 20.16 -42.68
C SER A 134 -54.85 20.98 -42.29
N SER A 135 -54.51 21.06 -41.00
CA SER A 135 -53.30 21.72 -40.48
C SER A 135 -52.13 20.77 -40.18
N ALA A 136 -52.35 19.45 -40.25
CA ALA A 136 -51.31 18.43 -40.08
C ALA A 136 -50.79 17.95 -41.45
N ALA A 137 -49.47 17.84 -41.61
CA ALA A 137 -48.91 16.98 -42.65
C ALA A 137 -49.21 15.53 -42.22
N SER A 138 -50.06 14.81 -42.95
CA SER A 138 -50.76 13.63 -42.40
C SER A 138 -50.20 12.29 -42.89
N THR A 139 -49.57 11.54 -41.99
CA THR A 139 -49.40 10.05 -42.07
C THR A 139 -50.43 9.28 -41.24
N GLY A 140 -51.32 9.97 -40.52
CA GLY A 140 -52.38 9.34 -39.74
C GLY A 140 -53.38 8.59 -40.62
N VAL A 141 -54.04 7.59 -40.04
CA VAL A 141 -55.02 6.71 -40.68
C VAL A 141 -56.38 6.84 -40.00
N ASP A 142 -57.46 6.50 -40.72
CA ASP A 142 -58.84 6.62 -40.24
C ASP A 142 -59.55 5.27 -40.26
N TYR A 143 -59.30 4.45 -39.22
CA TYR A 143 -60.01 3.18 -39.01
C TYR A 143 -61.46 3.40 -38.50
N LEU A 144 -61.79 4.61 -38.04
CA LEU A 144 -63.10 4.91 -37.48
C LEU A 144 -64.15 5.04 -38.59
N THR A 145 -63.81 5.73 -39.66
CA THR A 145 -64.67 5.92 -40.84
C THR A 145 -64.78 4.64 -41.68
N THR A 146 -63.74 3.80 -41.73
CA THR A 146 -63.79 2.50 -42.44
C THR A 146 -64.57 1.43 -41.68
N GLY A 147 -64.65 1.53 -40.34
CA GLY A 147 -65.28 0.51 -39.49
C GLY A 147 -64.52 -0.82 -39.44
N THR A 148 -63.22 -0.81 -39.78
CA THR A 148 -62.34 -1.97 -39.71
C THR A 148 -61.71 -2.07 -38.32
N GLN A 149 -61.61 -3.29 -37.78
CA GLN A 149 -60.87 -3.53 -36.54
C GLN A 149 -59.39 -3.18 -36.74
N TYR A 150 -58.65 -2.84 -35.67
CA TYR A 150 -57.20 -2.57 -35.71
C TYR A 150 -56.45 -3.54 -34.82
N ILE A 151 -55.33 -4.08 -35.31
CA ILE A 151 -54.42 -4.95 -34.56
C ILE A 151 -53.11 -4.18 -34.30
N PRO A 152 -52.73 -3.96 -33.02
CA PRO A 152 -51.51 -3.24 -32.68
C PRO A 152 -50.25 -3.93 -33.17
N ASN A 153 -49.39 -3.14 -33.77
CA ASN A 153 -48.05 -3.51 -34.17
C ASN A 153 -47.17 -2.26 -34.09
N PHE A 154 -45.88 -2.44 -33.86
CA PHE A 154 -44.97 -1.31 -33.73
C PHE A 154 -43.56 -1.64 -34.19
N LYS A 155 -42.91 -0.59 -34.68
CA LYS A 155 -41.48 -0.50 -34.89
C LYS A 155 -40.96 0.71 -34.14
N ASN A 156 -40.17 0.45 -33.11
CA ASN A 156 -39.56 1.50 -32.32
C ASN A 156 -38.06 1.58 -32.61
N THR A 157 -37.61 2.76 -33.06
CA THR A 157 -36.21 3.12 -33.18
C THR A 157 -35.77 3.93 -31.96
N THR A 158 -34.84 3.39 -31.19
CA THR A 158 -34.39 3.95 -29.92
C THR A 158 -32.91 4.35 -29.97
N ILE A 159 -32.60 5.55 -29.46
CA ILE A 159 -31.26 6.03 -29.13
C ILE A 159 -31.25 6.34 -27.64
N SER A 160 -30.44 5.64 -26.86
CA SER A 160 -30.28 5.86 -25.43
C SER A 160 -28.84 6.19 -25.08
N GLY A 161 -28.60 7.02 -24.08
CA GLY A 161 -27.26 7.25 -23.56
C GLY A 161 -27.27 7.76 -22.13
N GLY A 162 -26.23 7.40 -21.38
CA GLY A 162 -26.21 7.68 -19.95
C GLY A 162 -24.90 7.31 -19.27
N ILE A 163 -24.94 7.37 -17.93
CA ILE A 163 -23.84 7.02 -17.05
C ILE A 163 -24.29 5.93 -16.08
N ASP A 164 -23.55 4.82 -16.06
CA ASP A 164 -23.76 3.71 -15.14
C ASP A 164 -22.70 3.71 -14.03
N PHE A 165 -23.15 3.41 -12.82
CA PHE A 165 -22.31 2.96 -11.72
C PHE A 165 -22.34 1.43 -11.66
N ILE A 166 -21.19 0.82 -11.90
CA ILE A 166 -21.03 -0.63 -11.95
C ILE A 166 -20.37 -1.12 -10.66
N PHE A 167 -21.00 -2.09 -10.01
CA PHE A 167 -20.55 -2.80 -8.83
C PHE A 167 -20.03 -4.19 -9.21
N ASN A 168 -18.74 -4.43 -9.01
CA ASN A 168 -18.09 -5.69 -9.38
C ASN A 168 -18.14 -6.67 -8.22
N LEU A 169 -18.80 -7.82 -8.42
CA LEU A 169 -19.00 -8.81 -7.36
C LEU A 169 -17.80 -9.74 -7.17
N ASN A 170 -16.84 -9.73 -8.08
CA ASN A 170 -15.66 -10.59 -8.02
C ASN A 170 -14.82 -10.38 -6.75
N ASN A 171 -14.68 -9.14 -6.30
CA ASN A 171 -13.83 -8.78 -5.16
C ASN A 171 -14.43 -9.15 -3.79
N VAL A 172 -15.58 -9.82 -3.77
CA VAL A 172 -16.15 -10.44 -2.56
C VAL A 172 -15.63 -11.87 -2.35
N ASN A 173 -15.09 -12.52 -3.38
CA ASN A 173 -14.60 -13.89 -3.30
C ASN A 173 -13.07 -13.93 -3.10
N PHE A 174 -12.62 -13.97 -1.85
CA PHE A 174 -11.20 -13.85 -1.47
C PHE A 174 -10.33 -15.08 -1.80
N HIS A 175 -10.91 -16.16 -2.36
CA HIS A 175 -10.24 -17.44 -2.55
C HIS A 175 -9.53 -17.61 -3.90
N LYS A 176 -9.58 -16.60 -4.78
CA LYS A 176 -8.89 -16.64 -6.08
C LYS A 176 -8.08 -15.36 -6.29
N ALA A 177 -6.80 -15.53 -6.63
CA ALA A 177 -5.92 -14.42 -6.96
C ALA A 177 -6.41 -13.66 -8.21
N GLU A 178 -6.85 -14.41 -9.24
CA GLU A 178 -7.40 -13.84 -10.46
C GLU A 178 -8.57 -14.67 -11.00
N SER A 179 -9.77 -14.07 -11.02
CA SER A 179 -10.95 -14.69 -11.63
C SER A 179 -11.01 -14.36 -13.12
N ARG A 180 -11.25 -15.38 -13.95
CA ARG A 180 -11.50 -15.17 -15.39
C ARG A 180 -12.91 -14.65 -15.69
N PHE A 181 -13.85 -14.94 -14.81
CA PHE A 181 -15.25 -14.54 -14.91
C PHE A 181 -15.55 -13.51 -13.82
N LEU A 182 -16.14 -12.38 -14.19
CA LEU A 182 -16.39 -11.26 -13.30
C LEU A 182 -17.86 -10.87 -13.42
N PRO A 183 -18.73 -11.38 -12.53
CA PRO A 183 -20.11 -10.91 -12.46
C PRO A 183 -20.16 -9.49 -11.91
N TYR A 184 -21.04 -8.67 -12.47
CA TYR A 184 -21.26 -7.30 -12.03
C TYR A 184 -22.73 -6.90 -12.13
N LEU A 185 -23.12 -5.95 -11.29
CA LEU A 185 -24.41 -5.27 -11.34
C LEU A 185 -24.17 -3.81 -11.68
N PHE A 186 -25.14 -3.16 -12.31
CA PHE A 186 -25.05 -1.73 -12.55
C PHE A 186 -26.40 -1.05 -12.40
N ALA A 187 -26.33 0.22 -11.99
CA ALA A 187 -27.45 1.14 -11.96
C ALA A 187 -26.96 2.47 -12.52
N GLY A 188 -27.78 3.10 -13.35
CA GLY A 188 -27.42 4.28 -14.11
C GLY A 188 -28.59 5.22 -14.32
N ILE A 189 -28.25 6.40 -14.81
CA ILE A 189 -29.21 7.40 -15.25
C ILE A 189 -28.82 7.84 -16.65
N GLY A 190 -29.83 8.10 -17.48
CA GLY A 190 -29.63 8.44 -18.87
C GLY A 190 -30.81 9.20 -19.44
N ALA A 191 -30.75 9.34 -20.76
CA ALA A 191 -31.86 9.80 -21.57
C ALA A 191 -32.06 8.86 -22.74
N MET A 192 -33.32 8.66 -23.11
CA MET A 192 -33.77 7.82 -24.20
C MET A 192 -34.60 8.65 -25.15
N SER A 193 -34.19 8.67 -26.41
CA SER A 193 -34.93 9.21 -27.53
C SER A 193 -35.51 8.04 -28.31
N TYR A 194 -36.82 7.99 -28.49
CA TYR A 194 -37.47 6.92 -29.23
C TYR A 194 -38.46 7.48 -30.26
N ASN A 195 -38.67 6.70 -31.32
CA ASN A 195 -39.60 7.00 -32.41
C ASN A 195 -40.32 5.72 -32.75
N VAL A 196 -41.64 5.73 -32.58
CA VAL A 196 -42.50 4.56 -32.83
C VAL A 196 -43.33 4.79 -34.07
N LYS A 197 -43.33 3.81 -34.96
CA LYS A 197 -44.19 3.76 -36.14
C LYS A 197 -45.02 2.48 -36.12
N VAL A 198 -46.19 2.54 -36.73
CA VAL A 198 -47.11 1.43 -36.90
C VAL A 198 -47.26 1.13 -38.38
N ASN A 199 -47.40 -0.15 -38.70
CA ASN A 199 -47.74 -0.64 -40.02
C ASN A 199 -49.28 -0.71 -40.14
N ALA A 200 -49.85 0.29 -40.78
CA ALA A 200 -51.30 0.47 -40.87
C ALA A 200 -51.84 0.53 -42.31
N LEU A 201 -50.96 0.59 -43.30
CA LEU A 201 -51.28 0.73 -44.72
C LEU A 201 -50.67 -0.42 -45.51
N ASP A 202 -51.36 -0.88 -46.55
CA ASP A 202 -50.82 -1.82 -47.53
C ASP A 202 -49.88 -1.12 -48.54
N ALA A 203 -49.25 -1.92 -49.40
CA ALA A 203 -48.31 -1.44 -50.40
C ALA A 203 -48.92 -0.46 -51.43
N ASP A 204 -50.26 -0.44 -51.55
CA ASP A 204 -51.01 0.46 -52.42
C ASP A 204 -51.50 1.72 -51.67
N GLY A 205 -51.22 1.83 -50.36
CA GLY A 205 -51.58 2.93 -49.48
C GLY A 205 -53.00 2.87 -48.91
N ASN A 206 -53.65 1.70 -48.93
CA ASN A 206 -54.97 1.49 -48.34
C ASN A 206 -54.84 0.95 -46.91
N ILE A 207 -55.85 1.24 -46.08
CA ILE A 207 -55.91 0.74 -44.70
C ILE A 207 -56.15 -0.78 -44.69
N TYR A 208 -55.41 -1.53 -43.87
CA TYR A 208 -55.63 -2.97 -43.70
C TYR A 208 -57.05 -3.29 -43.20
N ASP A 209 -57.69 -4.27 -43.84
CA ASP A 209 -58.96 -4.84 -43.38
C ASP A 209 -58.75 -6.12 -42.58
N TYR A 210 -58.70 -5.98 -41.26
CA TYR A 210 -58.56 -7.11 -40.35
C TYR A 210 -59.88 -7.83 -40.05
N ASN A 211 -61.04 -7.31 -40.49
CA ASN A 211 -62.35 -7.89 -40.14
C ASN A 211 -62.51 -9.32 -40.68
N THR A 212 -62.11 -9.54 -41.94
CA THR A 212 -62.19 -10.85 -42.59
C THR A 212 -61.33 -11.88 -41.85
N LEU A 213 -60.11 -11.49 -41.50
CA LEU A 213 -59.14 -12.30 -40.79
C LEU A 213 -59.63 -12.70 -39.38
N ILE A 214 -60.29 -11.78 -38.67
CA ILE A 214 -60.77 -12.00 -37.31
C ILE A 214 -62.02 -12.89 -37.29
N ILE A 215 -62.88 -12.80 -38.31
CA ILE A 215 -64.08 -13.63 -38.45
C ILE A 215 -63.72 -15.06 -38.85
N ASP A 216 -62.82 -15.22 -39.83
CA ASP A 216 -62.47 -16.52 -40.41
C ASP A 216 -61.55 -17.34 -39.52
N TYR A 217 -60.69 -16.68 -38.71
CA TYR A 217 -59.73 -17.34 -37.82
C TYR A 217 -59.96 -16.87 -36.37
N ARG A 218 -60.73 -17.66 -35.61
CA ARG A 218 -61.05 -17.38 -34.20
C ARG A 218 -59.87 -17.63 -33.26
N ASP A 219 -59.07 -18.66 -33.55
CA ASP A 219 -57.92 -19.02 -32.75
C ASP A 219 -56.69 -18.22 -33.19
N VAL A 220 -55.95 -17.68 -32.21
CA VAL A 220 -54.76 -16.83 -32.46
C VAL A 220 -53.69 -17.59 -33.25
N ALA A 221 -53.51 -18.87 -32.98
CA ALA A 221 -52.51 -19.71 -33.65
C ALA A 221 -52.76 -19.87 -35.16
N ASP A 222 -54.02 -19.82 -35.60
CA ASP A 222 -54.37 -19.90 -37.03
C ASP A 222 -54.33 -18.52 -37.70
N ARG A 223 -54.42 -17.45 -36.90
CA ARG A 223 -54.45 -16.05 -37.35
C ARG A 223 -53.04 -15.49 -37.61
N GLU A 224 -52.09 -15.81 -36.74
CA GLU A 224 -50.68 -15.38 -36.82
C GLU A 224 -50.08 -15.49 -38.23
N PRO A 225 -50.03 -16.68 -38.88
CA PRO A 225 -49.41 -16.79 -40.21
C PRO A 225 -50.19 -16.04 -41.31
N LYS A 226 -51.49 -15.77 -41.11
CA LYS A 226 -52.32 -15.06 -42.08
C LYS A 226 -52.21 -13.55 -41.94
N LEU A 227 -51.95 -13.08 -40.73
CA LEU A 227 -51.69 -11.68 -40.44
C LEU A 227 -50.35 -11.26 -41.03
N ASP A 228 -49.32 -12.10 -40.87
CA ASP A 228 -48.00 -11.86 -41.44
C ASP A 228 -48.04 -11.85 -42.98
N ASP A 229 -48.80 -12.78 -43.60
CA ASP A 229 -49.01 -12.79 -45.06
C ASP A 229 -49.69 -11.51 -45.60
N LEU A 230 -50.48 -10.82 -44.77
CA LEU A 230 -51.22 -9.61 -45.14
C LEU A 230 -50.33 -8.36 -45.05
N MET A 231 -49.40 -8.33 -44.09
CA MET A 231 -48.60 -7.16 -43.76
C MET A 231 -47.27 -7.15 -44.54
N ASP A 232 -47.20 -6.33 -45.58
CA ASP A 232 -46.44 -5.09 -45.54
C ASP A 232 -44.97 -4.98 -45.07
N ASP A 233 -44.81 -4.90 -43.75
CA ASP A 233 -43.64 -4.49 -42.95
C ASP A 233 -43.01 -3.11 -43.22
N THR A 234 -43.77 -2.18 -43.78
CA THR A 234 -43.19 -0.93 -44.26
C THR A 234 -43.16 0.18 -43.17
N TYR A 235 -44.08 0.11 -42.18
CA TYR A 235 -44.18 0.97 -40.99
C TYR A 235 -44.21 2.48 -41.30
N GLU A 236 -45.27 2.90 -41.99
CA GLU A 236 -45.45 4.24 -42.59
C GLU A 236 -45.97 5.26 -41.58
N THR A 237 -46.81 4.81 -40.66
CA THR A 237 -47.68 5.68 -39.87
C THR A 237 -47.04 5.97 -38.53
N GLN A 238 -46.96 7.24 -38.15
CA GLN A 238 -46.50 7.65 -36.83
C GLN A 238 -47.47 7.12 -35.75
N ALA A 239 -46.93 6.41 -34.75
CA ALA A 239 -47.70 5.94 -33.61
C ALA A 239 -48.12 7.08 -32.68
N ASP A 240 -48.94 6.78 -31.67
CA ASP A 240 -49.36 7.76 -30.67
C ASP A 240 -48.16 8.33 -29.91
N VAL A 241 -48.20 9.64 -29.62
CA VAL A 241 -47.10 10.36 -28.98
C VAL A 241 -47.64 11.26 -27.87
N ASP A 242 -46.91 11.32 -26.76
CA ASP A 242 -47.27 12.21 -25.66
C ASP A 242 -47.06 13.69 -26.07
N GLY A 243 -48.15 14.46 -26.02
CA GLY A 243 -48.18 15.87 -26.38
C GLY A 243 -49.01 16.17 -27.64
N SER A 244 -48.94 17.42 -28.10
CA SER A 244 -49.72 17.90 -29.26
C SER A 244 -48.88 18.06 -30.53
N GLU A 245 -47.74 17.35 -30.61
CA GLU A 245 -46.82 17.48 -31.74
C GLU A 245 -47.43 16.88 -33.01
N LYS A 246 -47.51 17.70 -34.06
CA LYS A 246 -48.04 17.33 -35.38
C LYS A 246 -46.90 17.12 -36.37
N GLY A 247 -46.68 15.87 -36.76
CA GLY A 247 -45.63 15.48 -37.70
C GLY A 247 -45.53 13.96 -37.90
N ASP A 248 -44.81 13.58 -38.94
CA ASP A 248 -44.69 12.19 -39.45
C ASP A 248 -43.43 11.45 -38.96
N ASP A 249 -42.53 12.15 -38.25
CA ASP A 249 -41.30 11.58 -37.68
C ASP A 249 -41.02 12.22 -36.31
N VAL A 250 -41.93 12.03 -35.37
CA VAL A 250 -41.84 12.62 -34.03
C VAL A 250 -40.89 11.80 -33.17
N LYS A 251 -39.97 12.47 -32.46
CA LYS A 251 -38.98 11.81 -31.59
C LYS A 251 -39.17 12.29 -30.17
N THR A 252 -39.57 11.37 -29.30
CA THR A 252 -39.84 11.67 -27.90
C THR A 252 -38.56 11.48 -27.09
N LEU A 253 -38.17 12.49 -26.30
CA LEU A 253 -37.02 12.42 -25.39
C LEU A 253 -37.52 12.25 -23.94
N ARG A 254 -37.02 11.22 -23.26
CA ARG A 254 -37.29 10.94 -21.85
C ARG A 254 -36.02 10.74 -21.06
N PHE A 255 -36.07 11.06 -19.77
CA PHE A 255 -35.05 10.61 -18.85
C PHE A 255 -35.29 9.12 -18.53
N SER A 256 -34.22 8.34 -18.43
CA SER A 256 -34.30 6.91 -18.13
C SER A 256 -33.49 6.56 -16.89
N GLY A 257 -34.02 5.65 -16.07
CA GLY A 257 -33.28 4.90 -15.08
C GLY A 257 -32.84 3.58 -15.68
N ASP A 258 -31.54 3.29 -15.65
CA ASP A 258 -30.99 2.06 -16.20
C ASP A 258 -30.55 1.11 -15.09
N PHE A 259 -30.88 -0.16 -15.23
CA PHE A 259 -30.49 -1.21 -14.29
C PHE A 259 -30.06 -2.45 -15.07
N GLY A 260 -29.14 -3.22 -14.53
CA GLY A 260 -28.81 -4.46 -15.18
C GLY A 260 -27.72 -5.26 -14.50
N ALA A 261 -27.44 -6.38 -15.14
CA ALA A 261 -26.44 -7.34 -14.70
C ALA A 261 -25.63 -7.80 -15.90
N GLY A 262 -24.37 -8.11 -15.65
CA GLY A 262 -23.51 -8.66 -16.68
C GLY A 262 -22.47 -9.61 -16.12
N LEU A 263 -21.93 -10.40 -17.03
CA LEU A 263 -20.82 -11.31 -16.78
C LEU A 263 -19.69 -10.94 -17.75
N LEU A 264 -18.56 -10.51 -17.19
CA LEU A 264 -17.36 -10.24 -17.97
C LEU A 264 -16.47 -11.48 -18.00
N TRP A 265 -15.85 -11.72 -19.15
CA TRP A 265 -14.84 -12.73 -19.35
C TRP A 265 -13.54 -12.05 -19.78
N ARG A 266 -12.49 -12.25 -18.98
CA ARG A 266 -11.17 -11.66 -19.24
C ARG A 266 -10.39 -12.54 -20.22
N LEU A 267 -9.89 -11.94 -21.30
CA LEU A 267 -9.14 -12.62 -22.36
C LEU A 267 -7.71 -12.04 -22.48
N GLY A 268 -6.73 -12.95 -22.57
CA GLY A 268 -5.29 -12.64 -22.68
C GLY A 268 -4.54 -12.57 -21.34
N GLU A 269 -3.20 -12.65 -21.39
CA GLU A 269 -2.32 -12.75 -20.21
C GLU A 269 -2.34 -11.53 -19.28
N LYS A 270 -2.93 -10.41 -19.71
CA LYS A 270 -2.99 -9.16 -18.92
C LYS A 270 -4.34 -8.43 -19.01
N GLY A 271 -5.42 -9.16 -19.33
CA GLY A 271 -6.75 -8.57 -19.49
C GLY A 271 -6.76 -7.41 -20.50
N ASN A 272 -6.12 -7.57 -21.65
CA ASN A 272 -6.13 -6.53 -22.68
C ASN A 272 -7.46 -6.52 -23.45
N PHE A 273 -8.15 -7.65 -23.46
CA PHE A 273 -9.44 -7.84 -24.11
C PHE A 273 -10.45 -8.38 -23.10
N GLU A 274 -11.69 -7.92 -23.26
CA GLU A 274 -12.82 -8.33 -22.45
C GLU A 274 -13.95 -8.79 -23.35
N LEU A 275 -14.62 -9.87 -22.97
CA LEU A 275 -15.86 -10.32 -23.59
C LEU A 275 -16.94 -10.33 -22.52
N GLY A 276 -17.94 -9.47 -22.63
CA GLY A 276 -19.03 -9.37 -21.67
C GLY A 276 -20.35 -9.84 -22.27
N VAL A 277 -21.20 -10.46 -21.45
CA VAL A 277 -22.64 -10.55 -21.73
C VAL A 277 -23.34 -9.65 -20.73
N GLU A 278 -24.20 -8.76 -21.20
CA GLU A 278 -24.93 -7.80 -20.39
C GLU A 278 -26.42 -7.86 -20.72
N HIS A 279 -27.26 -7.80 -19.70
CA HIS A 279 -28.68 -7.48 -19.85
C HIS A 279 -28.96 -6.15 -19.16
N ARG A 280 -29.49 -5.20 -19.92
CA ARG A 280 -29.89 -3.87 -19.47
C ARG A 280 -31.41 -3.75 -19.53
N LEU A 281 -31.96 -3.15 -18.49
CA LEU A 281 -33.33 -2.70 -18.36
C LEU A 281 -33.31 -1.17 -18.24
N SER A 282 -34.04 -0.49 -19.11
CA SER A 282 -34.18 0.96 -19.11
C SER A 282 -35.63 1.31 -18.87
N TRP A 283 -35.87 2.11 -17.84
CA TRP A 283 -37.20 2.56 -17.42
C TRP A 283 -37.32 4.05 -17.63
N THR A 284 -38.23 4.47 -18.50
CA THR A 284 -38.54 5.88 -18.83
C THR A 284 -39.75 6.41 -18.07
N GLY A 285 -40.60 5.52 -17.54
CA GLY A 285 -41.90 5.86 -16.96
C GLY A 285 -42.94 6.28 -18.00
N ASP A 286 -42.69 5.99 -19.27
CA ASP A 286 -43.60 6.25 -20.39
C ASP A 286 -44.30 4.94 -20.81
N ASP A 287 -45.49 5.08 -21.38
CA ASP A 287 -46.41 4.00 -21.80
C ASP A 287 -46.50 3.89 -23.33
N LEU A 288 -45.69 4.68 -24.04
CA LEU A 288 -45.72 4.81 -25.50
C LEU A 288 -44.44 4.31 -26.16
N LEU A 289 -43.65 3.46 -25.50
CA LEU A 289 -42.45 2.88 -26.13
C LEU A 289 -42.83 1.84 -27.19
N ASP A 290 -44.00 1.24 -27.06
CA ASP A 290 -44.63 0.41 -28.09
C ASP A 290 -45.73 1.15 -28.89
N GLY A 291 -46.01 2.42 -28.54
CA GLY A 291 -46.95 3.29 -29.23
C GLY A 291 -48.42 3.01 -28.93
N GLN A 292 -48.73 2.20 -27.91
CA GLN A 292 -50.09 1.80 -27.54
C GLN A 292 -50.33 1.99 -26.04
N GLN A 293 -51.19 2.95 -25.67
CA GLN A 293 -51.55 3.23 -24.26
C GLN A 293 -53.02 2.89 -23.89
N TRP A 294 -53.79 2.32 -24.83
CA TRP A 294 -55.24 2.13 -24.68
C TRP A 294 -55.63 0.65 -24.60
N GLU A 295 -56.33 0.25 -23.54
CA GLU A 295 -56.90 -1.09 -23.40
C GLU A 295 -58.24 -1.23 -24.15
N LEU A 296 -58.72 -2.47 -24.26
CA LEU A 296 -60.03 -2.82 -24.81
C LEU A 296 -61.16 -2.11 -24.02
N GLY A 297 -61.89 -1.20 -24.67
CA GLY A 297 -62.91 -0.35 -24.03
C GLY A 297 -62.43 1.09 -23.72
N GLY A 298 -61.21 1.46 -24.12
CA GLY A 298 -60.70 2.83 -24.09
C GLY A 298 -60.26 3.32 -22.71
N THR A 299 -59.95 2.43 -21.77
CA THR A 299 -59.27 2.81 -20.52
C THR A 299 -57.78 2.92 -20.81
N GLN A 300 -57.11 3.95 -20.28
CA GLN A 300 -55.65 4.05 -20.38
C GLN A 300 -54.99 2.98 -19.52
N THR A 301 -53.95 2.34 -20.02
CA THR A 301 -53.25 1.29 -19.27
C THR A 301 -52.53 1.94 -18.08
N SER A 302 -52.28 1.14 -17.03
CA SER A 302 -51.57 1.61 -15.83
C SER A 302 -50.15 1.07 -15.74
N ALA A 303 -49.74 0.29 -16.74
CA ALA A 303 -48.39 -0.22 -16.85
C ALA A 303 -47.48 0.90 -17.36
N THR A 304 -46.17 0.70 -17.24
CA THR A 304 -45.19 1.54 -17.93
C THR A 304 -44.29 0.59 -18.69
N ASP A 305 -43.88 1.02 -19.88
CA ASP A 305 -43.05 0.18 -20.73
C ASP A 305 -41.62 0.07 -20.19
N PHE A 306 -41.04 -1.09 -20.44
CA PHE A 306 -39.63 -1.36 -20.17
C PHE A 306 -38.88 -1.66 -21.45
N TYR A 307 -37.79 -0.93 -21.68
CA TYR A 307 -36.86 -1.22 -22.75
C TYR A 307 -35.77 -2.17 -22.24
N HIS A 308 -35.60 -3.29 -22.93
CA HIS A 308 -34.58 -4.29 -22.64
C HIS A 308 -33.50 -4.26 -23.72
N PHE A 309 -32.25 -4.49 -23.30
CA PHE A 309 -31.13 -4.67 -24.22
C PHE A 309 -30.21 -5.78 -23.72
N SER A 310 -30.28 -6.93 -24.38
CA SER A 310 -29.40 -8.08 -24.13
C SER A 310 -28.26 -8.07 -25.13
N ALA A 311 -27.02 -7.85 -24.68
CA ALA A 311 -25.89 -7.61 -25.57
C ALA A 311 -24.62 -8.40 -25.22
N LEU A 312 -23.91 -8.79 -26.27
CA LEU A 312 -22.52 -9.23 -26.21
C LEU A 312 -21.61 -8.01 -26.40
N THR A 313 -20.74 -7.75 -25.44
CA THR A 313 -19.78 -6.64 -25.45
C THR A 313 -18.38 -7.15 -25.71
N VAL A 314 -17.67 -6.57 -26.67
CA VAL A 314 -16.24 -6.79 -26.87
C VAL A 314 -15.50 -5.52 -26.46
N GLY A 315 -14.66 -5.62 -25.43
CA GLY A 315 -13.90 -4.53 -24.84
C GLY A 315 -12.41 -4.61 -25.11
N VAL A 316 -11.78 -3.45 -25.32
CA VAL A 316 -10.33 -3.30 -25.38
C VAL A 316 -9.86 -2.37 -24.27
N ASN A 317 -8.87 -2.82 -23.52
CA ASN A 317 -8.29 -2.06 -22.41
C ASN A 317 -7.08 -1.23 -22.86
N ILE A 318 -7.19 0.08 -22.75
CA ILE A 318 -6.22 1.06 -23.23
C ILE A 318 -5.68 1.89 -22.06
N GLY A 319 -4.36 1.99 -21.99
CA GLY A 319 -3.68 2.86 -21.03
C GLY A 319 -2.17 2.62 -21.04
N LYS A 320 -1.39 3.68 -21.29
CA LYS A 320 0.06 3.66 -21.18
C LYS A 320 0.44 3.75 -19.70
N ASN A 321 1.44 2.95 -19.28
CA ASN A 321 1.95 2.92 -17.91
C ASN A 321 0.83 2.82 -16.87
N ALA A 322 -0.11 1.91 -17.11
CA ALA A 322 -1.27 1.70 -16.26
C ALA A 322 -1.38 0.21 -15.92
N GLN A 323 -1.76 -0.08 -14.69
CA GLN A 323 -2.11 -1.45 -14.30
C GLN A 323 -3.36 -1.90 -15.08
N GLN A 324 -3.58 -3.21 -15.12
CA GLN A 324 -4.86 -3.80 -15.52
C GLN A 324 -6.06 -3.03 -14.92
N PRO A 325 -7.23 -3.05 -15.57
CA PRO A 325 -8.38 -2.36 -15.03
C PRO A 325 -8.64 -2.75 -13.57
N LEU A 326 -8.81 -1.75 -12.70
CA LEU A 326 -8.78 -1.98 -11.26
C LEU A 326 -9.86 -2.95 -10.77
N TRP A 327 -10.98 -3.05 -11.48
CA TRP A 327 -12.07 -3.98 -11.15
C TRP A 327 -11.73 -5.45 -11.44
N GLU A 328 -10.67 -5.72 -12.20
CA GLU A 328 -10.18 -7.07 -12.46
C GLU A 328 -9.14 -7.53 -11.43
N VAL A 329 -8.53 -6.57 -10.71
CA VAL A 329 -7.45 -6.84 -9.75
C VAL A 329 -8.06 -7.14 -8.38
N ASN A 330 -7.65 -8.27 -7.79
CA ASN A 330 -7.97 -8.59 -6.41
C ASN A 330 -7.09 -7.75 -5.46
N PRO A 331 -7.66 -6.89 -4.60
CA PRO A 331 -6.88 -6.06 -3.68
C PRO A 331 -6.06 -6.88 -2.67
N MET A 332 -6.53 -8.08 -2.30
CA MET A 332 -5.83 -8.97 -1.38
C MET A 332 -4.70 -9.77 -2.05
N GLY A 333 -4.63 -9.76 -3.39
CA GLY A 333 -3.61 -10.48 -4.13
C GLY A 333 -2.19 -10.08 -3.70
N PHE A 334 -1.99 -8.80 -3.39
CA PHE A 334 -0.72 -8.30 -2.84
C PHE A 334 -0.34 -8.99 -1.53
N ILE A 335 -1.23 -8.95 -0.54
CA ILE A 335 -0.96 -9.50 0.80
C ILE A 335 -0.69 -10.99 0.71
N TYR A 336 -1.52 -11.74 -0.03
CA TYR A 336 -1.29 -13.17 -0.22
C TYR A 336 0.02 -13.48 -0.93
N SER A 337 0.40 -12.70 -1.95
CA SER A 337 1.68 -12.91 -2.63
C SER A 337 2.87 -12.66 -1.71
N LYS A 338 2.79 -11.66 -0.84
CA LYS A 338 3.83 -11.36 0.15
C LYS A 338 3.89 -12.39 1.27
N LEU A 339 2.74 -12.80 1.81
CA LEU A 339 2.66 -13.90 2.77
C LEU A 339 3.27 -15.20 2.23
N ASN A 340 3.11 -15.48 0.94
CA ASN A 340 3.66 -16.66 0.31
C ASN A 340 5.16 -16.53 -0.04
N GLU A 341 5.69 -15.30 -0.09
CA GLU A 341 7.12 -15.01 -0.23
C GLU A 341 7.86 -15.20 1.11
N PHE A 342 7.17 -15.01 2.24
CA PHE A 342 7.71 -15.30 3.56
C PHE A 342 7.86 -16.81 3.76
N ASP A 343 9.07 -17.31 3.51
CA ASP A 343 9.45 -18.64 3.92
C ASP A 343 9.88 -18.63 5.40
N ILE A 344 8.94 -18.99 6.28
CA ILE A 344 9.17 -19.07 7.73
C ILE A 344 10.33 -20.03 8.03
N ALA A 345 10.56 -21.06 7.19
CA ALA A 345 11.67 -21.98 7.40
C ALA A 345 13.03 -21.30 7.17
N ASN A 346 13.15 -20.43 6.16
CA ASN A 346 14.36 -19.63 5.96
C ASN A 346 14.56 -18.55 7.02
N LEU A 347 13.49 -18.00 7.59
CA LEU A 347 13.57 -17.04 8.70
C LEU A 347 14.03 -17.67 10.03
N LEU A 348 13.86 -18.99 10.16
CA LEU A 348 14.31 -19.79 11.30
C LEU A 348 15.51 -20.66 10.95
N ALA A 349 16.13 -20.43 9.78
CA ALA A 349 17.34 -21.13 9.41
C ALA A 349 18.48 -20.63 10.30
N ASP A 350 19.26 -21.60 10.74
CA ASP A 350 20.49 -21.45 11.49
C ASP A 350 21.48 -22.36 10.74
N ALA A 351 22.34 -21.74 9.92
CA ALA A 351 23.18 -22.44 8.96
C ALA A 351 24.36 -23.16 9.61
N ASP A 352 24.84 -22.67 10.75
CA ASP A 352 25.97 -23.21 11.50
C ASP A 352 25.58 -23.92 12.81
N ASP A 353 24.28 -23.94 13.13
CA ASP A 353 23.63 -24.66 14.25
C ASP A 353 24.21 -24.20 15.61
N ASP A 354 24.50 -22.91 15.73
CA ASP A 354 25.03 -22.28 16.93
C ASP A 354 23.94 -21.81 17.93
N GLY A 355 22.68 -21.87 17.49
CA GLY A 355 21.49 -21.49 18.26
C GLY A 355 20.95 -20.09 17.95
N VAL A 356 21.58 -19.35 17.04
CA VAL A 356 21.16 -18.03 16.56
C VAL A 356 20.79 -18.11 15.08
N VAL A 357 19.58 -17.66 14.75
CA VAL A 357 19.11 -17.67 13.35
C VAL A 357 19.95 -16.74 12.48
N ASP A 358 20.19 -17.12 11.22
CA ASP A 358 21.04 -16.42 10.24
C ASP A 358 20.72 -14.91 10.12
N TYR A 359 19.46 -14.53 10.32
CA TYR A 359 19.01 -13.14 10.25
C TYR A 359 19.54 -12.26 11.41
N LEU A 360 19.83 -12.87 12.56
CA LEU A 360 20.33 -12.20 13.76
C LEU A 360 21.82 -12.49 14.01
N ASP A 361 22.36 -13.51 13.37
CA ASP A 361 23.73 -13.95 13.48
C ASP A 361 24.70 -13.00 12.74
N ARG A 362 25.78 -12.63 13.44
CA ARG A 362 26.86 -11.78 12.96
C ARG A 362 28.09 -12.57 12.52
N GLU A 363 28.24 -13.83 12.92
CA GLU A 363 29.30 -14.75 12.52
C GLU A 363 28.70 -15.99 11.83
N PRO A 364 28.33 -15.91 10.54
CA PRO A 364 27.54 -16.94 9.83
C PRO A 364 28.20 -18.32 9.63
N ASN A 365 29.36 -18.55 10.22
CA ASN A 365 30.15 -19.78 10.10
C ASN A 365 30.87 -20.10 11.41
N THR A 366 30.17 -20.00 12.52
CA THR A 366 30.67 -20.37 13.83
C THR A 366 30.92 -21.90 13.88
N PRO A 367 32.08 -22.37 14.38
CA PRO A 367 32.33 -23.79 14.51
C PRO A 367 31.32 -24.46 15.46
N ALA A 368 30.74 -25.59 15.04
CA ALA A 368 29.72 -26.31 15.80
C ALA A 368 30.15 -26.61 17.25
N GLY A 369 29.34 -26.16 18.21
CA GLY A 369 29.57 -26.32 19.65
C GLY A 369 30.31 -25.15 20.33
N THR A 370 30.65 -24.08 19.59
CA THR A 370 31.18 -22.84 20.16
C THR A 370 30.08 -22.09 20.91
N PRO A 371 30.30 -21.67 22.17
CA PRO A 371 29.35 -20.80 22.86
C PRO A 371 29.30 -19.43 22.19
N VAL A 372 28.11 -18.99 21.78
CA VAL A 372 27.88 -17.67 21.18
C VAL A 372 27.00 -16.78 22.07
N ASP A 373 27.07 -15.48 21.84
CA ASP A 373 26.19 -14.50 22.46
C ASP A 373 24.81 -14.44 21.77
N THR A 374 23.94 -13.50 22.18
CA THR A 374 22.60 -13.35 21.59
C THR A 374 22.58 -12.86 20.14
N HIS A 375 23.75 -12.57 19.56
CA HIS A 375 23.94 -12.10 18.19
C HIS A 375 24.78 -13.08 17.36
N GLY A 376 25.01 -14.31 17.83
CA GLY A 376 25.79 -15.32 17.11
C GLY A 376 27.28 -15.01 17.07
N VAL A 377 27.79 -14.15 17.97
CA VAL A 377 29.22 -13.88 18.05
C VAL A 377 29.85 -14.82 19.07
N SER A 378 30.95 -15.46 18.70
CA SER A 378 31.73 -16.33 19.58
C SER A 378 32.08 -15.62 20.89
N LEU A 379 31.84 -16.30 22.02
CA LEU A 379 32.07 -15.73 23.36
C LEU A 379 33.57 -15.55 23.62
N ASP A 380 33.97 -14.38 24.11
CA ASP A 380 35.31 -14.05 24.60
C ASP A 380 35.16 -13.55 26.04
N SER A 381 35.34 -14.47 26.99
CA SER A 381 34.99 -14.29 28.40
C SER A 381 35.98 -13.39 29.15
N ASP A 382 37.27 -13.40 28.80
CA ASP A 382 38.30 -12.59 29.44
C ASP A 382 38.74 -11.36 28.62
N LYS A 383 38.20 -11.21 27.40
CA LYS A 383 38.35 -10.05 26.50
C LYS A 383 39.77 -9.86 25.99
N ASP A 384 40.50 -10.95 25.84
CA ASP A 384 41.88 -10.93 25.35
C ASP A 384 41.97 -10.91 23.81
N GLY A 385 40.84 -11.07 23.12
CA GLY A 385 40.72 -11.06 21.66
C GLY A 385 40.76 -12.45 21.01
N CYS A 386 40.80 -13.53 21.80
CA CYS A 386 40.59 -14.89 21.34
C CYS A 386 39.23 -15.43 21.78
N PRO A 387 38.46 -16.12 20.92
CA PRO A 387 37.23 -16.79 21.35
C PRO A 387 37.49 -17.92 22.37
N ASP A 388 36.58 -18.12 23.32
CA ASP A 388 36.63 -19.14 24.37
C ASP A 388 36.79 -20.57 23.82
N SER A 389 36.45 -20.82 22.55
CA SER A 389 36.60 -22.12 21.88
C SER A 389 38.03 -22.39 21.40
N GLU A 390 38.80 -21.34 21.12
CA GLU A 390 40.20 -21.40 20.67
C GLU A 390 41.19 -21.07 21.79
N ASP A 391 40.71 -20.51 22.91
CA ASP A 391 41.50 -20.21 24.09
C ASP A 391 41.58 -21.41 25.08
N PRO A 392 42.78 -21.94 25.38
CA PRO A 392 42.98 -22.94 26.43
C PRO A 392 42.70 -22.43 27.85
N GLU A 393 42.67 -21.11 28.07
CA GLU A 393 42.51 -20.47 29.39
C GLU A 393 41.42 -19.36 29.41
N PRO A 394 40.16 -19.67 29.05
CA PRO A 394 39.07 -18.70 28.74
C PRO A 394 38.58 -17.82 29.91
N PHE A 395 39.19 -17.95 31.10
CA PHE A 395 38.83 -17.17 32.28
C PHE A 395 40.07 -16.52 32.91
N SER A 396 41.06 -16.21 32.08
CA SER A 396 42.29 -15.58 32.53
C SER A 396 42.03 -14.12 32.94
N THR A 397 43.04 -13.48 33.53
CA THR A 397 42.89 -12.06 33.89
C THR A 397 43.00 -11.20 32.63
N PRO A 398 42.12 -10.20 32.40
CA PRO A 398 42.01 -9.43 31.13
C PRO A 398 43.24 -8.63 30.67
N ASN A 399 44.39 -8.78 31.31
CA ASN A 399 45.58 -7.96 31.11
C ASN A 399 46.87 -8.79 30.95
N MET A 400 46.75 -10.11 30.73
CA MET A 400 47.90 -10.93 30.39
C MET A 400 48.24 -10.80 28.89
N PRO A 401 49.53 -10.72 28.52
CA PRO A 401 49.92 -10.72 27.12
C PRO A 401 49.68 -12.10 26.50
N ILE A 402 49.00 -12.13 25.36
CA ILE A 402 48.69 -13.35 24.61
C ILE A 402 49.58 -13.49 23.36
N GLU A 403 49.97 -14.71 23.02
CA GLU A 403 50.61 -15.04 21.75
C GLU A 403 49.99 -16.34 21.19
N ASN A 404 49.39 -16.28 19.99
CA ASN A 404 48.66 -17.41 19.38
C ASN A 404 47.56 -18.01 20.28
N CYS A 405 46.69 -17.18 20.88
CA CYS A 405 45.61 -17.62 21.78
C CYS A 405 46.10 -18.41 23.01
N GLN A 406 47.27 -18.07 23.55
CA GLN A 406 47.78 -18.64 24.80
C GLN A 406 48.36 -17.55 25.68
N ASN A 407 48.06 -17.60 26.98
CA ASN A 407 48.66 -16.67 27.94
C ASN A 407 50.16 -16.92 28.06
N VAL A 408 50.94 -15.85 27.89
CA VAL A 408 52.37 -15.89 28.09
C VAL A 408 52.66 -15.65 29.58
N PHE A 409 52.81 -16.74 30.34
CA PHE A 409 53.34 -16.64 31.71
C PHE A 409 54.80 -16.15 31.66
N VAL A 410 55.05 -14.99 32.25
CA VAL A 410 56.41 -14.45 32.35
C VAL A 410 57.20 -15.32 33.34
N THR A 411 58.02 -16.24 32.81
CA THR A 411 58.91 -17.08 33.62
C THR A 411 60.00 -16.22 34.29
N GLU A 412 60.55 -16.68 35.41
CA GLU A 412 61.65 -16.00 36.11
C GLU A 412 62.82 -15.67 35.17
N ASN A 413 63.11 -16.57 34.23
CA ASN A 413 64.11 -16.35 33.18
C ASN A 413 63.73 -15.20 32.24
N ARG A 414 62.46 -15.09 31.82
CA ARG A 414 61.99 -13.99 30.97
C ARG A 414 61.98 -12.65 31.71
N VAL A 415 61.66 -12.64 33.00
CA VAL A 415 61.80 -11.46 33.86
C VAL A 415 63.26 -11.02 33.92
N ASN A 416 64.18 -11.97 34.13
CA ASN A 416 65.62 -11.68 34.17
C ASN A 416 66.15 -11.16 32.83
N GLU A 417 65.69 -11.70 31.70
CA GLU A 417 66.02 -11.15 30.37
C GLU A 417 65.52 -9.72 30.18
N ILE A 418 64.27 -9.43 30.56
CA ILE A 418 63.70 -8.07 30.47
C ILE A 418 64.49 -7.10 31.38
N ILE A 419 64.89 -7.57 32.56
CA ILE A 419 65.73 -6.80 33.49
C ILE A 419 67.11 -6.54 32.87
N ASP A 420 67.75 -7.55 32.31
CA ASP A 420 69.07 -7.43 31.66
C ASP A 420 69.03 -6.54 30.41
N GLU A 421 67.96 -6.62 29.62
CA GLU A 421 67.73 -5.73 28.47
C GLU A 421 67.51 -4.28 28.90
N ARG A 422 66.79 -4.04 30.00
CA ARG A 422 66.61 -2.69 30.57
C ARG A 422 67.87 -2.16 31.26
N LEU A 423 68.70 -3.04 31.82
CA LEU A 423 69.96 -2.68 32.48
C LEU A 423 71.11 -2.42 31.50
N LYS A 424 71.04 -2.92 30.25
CA LYS A 424 72.06 -2.70 29.21
C LYS A 424 72.33 -1.22 28.87
N GLY A 425 71.48 -0.29 29.27
CA GLY A 425 71.65 1.15 29.06
C GLY A 425 71.97 1.96 30.32
N ILE A 426 72.06 1.34 31.50
CA ILE A 426 72.25 2.04 32.78
C ILE A 426 73.65 1.74 33.29
N ASP A 427 74.54 2.73 33.28
CA ASP A 427 75.87 2.62 33.85
C ASP A 427 75.82 2.73 35.38
N LEU A 428 75.64 1.58 36.05
CA LEU A 428 75.61 1.47 37.51
C LEU A 428 76.94 1.88 38.19
N ALA A 429 78.03 2.10 37.44
CA ALA A 429 79.28 2.62 37.99
C ALA A 429 79.32 4.16 38.09
N SER A 430 78.37 4.87 37.46
CA SER A 430 78.26 6.34 37.52
C SER A 430 77.49 6.89 38.73
N LEU A 431 76.90 6.02 39.57
CA LEU A 431 76.17 6.38 40.80
C LEU A 431 77.08 6.37 42.04
N GLY A 432 78.29 6.87 41.89
CA GLY A 432 79.20 7.14 43.00
C GLY A 432 78.80 8.40 43.76
N GLY A 433 78.23 8.22 44.96
CA GLY A 433 78.13 9.28 45.99
C GLY A 433 76.81 10.05 46.02
N GLY A 434 76.00 9.79 47.05
CA GLY A 434 74.91 10.67 47.49
C GLY A 434 73.53 10.28 46.97
N ALA A 435 72.86 9.35 47.66
CA ALA A 435 71.40 9.36 47.75
C ALA A 435 70.99 10.63 48.52
N GLY A 436 70.93 11.75 47.81
CA GLY A 436 70.93 13.07 48.45
C GLY A 436 70.45 14.20 47.54
N SER A 437 69.46 13.95 46.67
CA SER A 437 68.53 14.96 46.15
C SER A 437 67.56 14.36 45.13
N ASN A 438 66.58 13.58 45.60
CA ASN A 438 65.23 13.39 45.01
C ASN A 438 64.59 12.08 45.49
N TRP A 439 64.48 11.90 46.81
CA TRP A 439 63.52 10.91 47.31
C TRP A 439 62.15 11.58 47.27
N TYR A 440 61.30 11.05 46.40
CA TYR A 440 59.92 11.49 46.29
C TYR A 440 59.08 10.74 47.33
N LEU A 441 58.68 11.45 48.39
CA LEU A 441 57.71 10.94 49.34
C LEU A 441 56.29 11.21 48.80
N PRO A 442 55.35 10.26 48.91
CA PRO A 442 54.02 10.44 48.37
C PRO A 442 53.31 11.61 49.05
N MET A 443 52.83 12.56 48.25
CA MET A 443 51.99 13.66 48.74
C MET A 443 50.60 13.15 49.11
N ILE A 444 49.89 13.92 49.92
CA ILE A 444 48.50 13.63 50.31
C ILE A 444 47.58 14.78 49.92
N PHE A 445 46.32 14.46 49.63
CA PHE A 445 45.32 15.44 49.20
C PHE A 445 44.22 15.64 50.25
N PHE A 446 43.58 16.81 50.20
CA PHE A 446 42.53 17.21 51.14
C PHE A 446 41.26 17.64 50.40
N ASP A 447 40.10 17.39 51.02
CA ASP A 447 38.83 17.88 50.53
C ASP A 447 38.75 19.42 50.63
N LEU A 448 37.82 20.00 49.89
CA LEU A 448 37.54 21.44 49.94
C LEU A 448 37.24 21.88 51.39
N ASP A 449 37.90 22.96 51.80
CA ASP A 449 37.71 23.61 53.11
C ASP A 449 37.96 22.72 54.34
N LYS A 450 38.70 21.62 54.16
CA LYS A 450 38.98 20.64 55.22
C LYS A 450 40.47 20.40 55.43
N SER A 451 40.80 20.03 56.67
CA SER A 451 42.14 19.61 57.10
C SER A 451 42.19 18.21 57.71
N ASN A 452 41.09 17.45 57.69
CA ASN A 452 41.11 16.06 58.14
C ASN A 452 41.77 15.15 57.08
N ILE A 453 42.51 14.15 57.55
CA ILE A 453 43.12 13.13 56.69
C ILE A 453 42.03 12.31 56.01
N ARG A 454 42.06 12.22 54.68
CA ARG A 454 41.13 11.41 53.89
C ARG A 454 41.50 9.91 53.98
N PRO A 455 40.54 8.98 53.81
CA PRO A 455 40.81 7.54 53.89
C PRO A 455 41.84 7.04 52.86
N ASP A 456 41.89 7.63 51.67
CA ASP A 456 42.86 7.30 50.60
C ASP A 456 44.29 7.72 50.97
N ALA A 457 44.44 8.85 51.67
CA ALA A 457 45.74 9.35 52.13
C ALA A 457 46.41 8.46 53.21
N VAL A 458 45.66 7.57 53.86
CA VAL A 458 46.17 6.67 54.92
C VAL A 458 47.27 5.75 54.41
N ALA A 459 47.14 5.22 53.19
CA ALA A 459 48.15 4.35 52.58
C ALA A 459 49.46 5.11 52.30
N SER A 460 49.36 6.31 51.70
CA SER A 460 50.52 7.17 51.45
C SER A 460 51.24 7.57 52.75
N LEU A 461 50.49 7.92 53.80
CA LEU A 461 51.07 8.26 55.10
C LEU A 461 51.71 7.05 55.79
N ALA A 462 51.17 5.83 55.60
CA ALA A 462 51.81 4.62 56.10
C ALA A 462 53.19 4.40 55.44
N SER A 463 53.28 4.57 54.12
CA SER A 463 54.56 4.50 53.40
C SER A 463 55.57 5.54 53.89
N VAL A 464 55.14 6.80 54.09
CA VAL A 464 56.01 7.83 54.67
C VAL A 464 56.46 7.42 56.08
N ALA A 465 55.55 6.85 56.88
CA ALA A 465 55.86 6.45 58.24
C ALA A 465 56.88 5.30 58.31
N ASP A 466 56.75 4.31 57.43
CA ASP A 466 57.65 3.17 57.36
C ASP A 466 59.07 3.60 56.94
N ILE A 467 59.18 4.50 55.97
CA ILE A 467 60.48 5.10 55.58
C ILE A 467 61.10 5.83 56.77
N MET A 468 60.34 6.67 57.48
CA MET A 468 60.86 7.40 58.64
C MET A 468 61.25 6.49 59.81
N LYS A 469 60.61 5.34 59.97
CA LYS A 469 61.01 4.30 60.94
C LYS A 469 62.29 3.59 60.52
N GLN A 470 62.43 3.26 59.24
CA GLN A 470 63.62 2.60 58.69
C GLN A 470 64.87 3.50 58.77
N TYR A 471 64.70 4.82 58.69
CA TYR A 471 65.80 5.80 58.79
C TYR A 471 65.62 6.75 59.99
N PRO A 472 66.04 6.38 61.22
CA PRO A 472 65.79 7.16 62.43
C PRO A 472 66.38 8.58 62.45
N LYS A 473 67.42 8.83 61.65
CA LYS A 473 68.08 10.15 61.54
C LYS A 473 67.40 11.09 60.54
N LEU A 474 66.46 10.59 59.75
CA LEU A 474 65.79 11.35 58.70
C LEU A 474 64.89 12.44 59.32
N LYS A 475 65.03 13.68 58.85
CA LYS A 475 64.11 14.78 59.18
C LYS A 475 63.31 15.15 57.94
N VAL A 476 62.03 15.42 58.12
CA VAL A 476 61.10 15.70 57.02
C VAL A 476 60.46 17.06 57.23
N GLU A 477 60.52 17.90 56.22
CA GLU A 477 59.78 19.14 56.10
C GLU A 477 58.39 18.84 55.54
N VAL A 478 57.36 19.22 56.27
CA VAL A 478 55.95 19.00 55.92
C VAL A 478 55.38 20.34 55.48
N VAL A 479 55.07 20.47 54.19
CA VAL A 479 54.59 21.73 53.60
C VAL A 479 53.12 21.58 53.23
N GLY A 480 52.27 22.42 53.84
CA GLY A 480 50.85 22.50 53.50
C GLY A 480 50.54 23.52 52.41
N TYR A 481 49.60 23.19 51.54
CA TYR A 481 49.08 24.06 50.49
C TYR A 481 47.55 24.11 50.48
N ALA A 482 47.01 25.19 49.92
CA ALA A 482 45.59 25.45 49.74
C ALA A 482 45.29 25.95 48.31
N ASP A 483 44.03 25.81 47.87
CA ASP A 483 43.63 26.29 46.53
C ASP A 483 43.36 27.80 46.54
N THR A 484 43.23 28.41 45.36
CA THR A 484 43.13 29.88 45.19
C THR A 484 41.74 30.47 45.48
N ARG A 485 40.81 29.72 46.09
CA ARG A 485 39.39 30.13 46.13
C ARG A 485 39.02 30.97 47.35
N ALA A 486 39.80 30.91 48.41
CA ALA A 486 39.59 31.69 49.62
C ALA A 486 40.61 32.83 49.73
N SER A 487 40.42 33.73 50.70
CA SER A 487 41.42 34.79 50.95
C SER A 487 42.76 34.20 51.38
N GLU A 488 43.87 34.83 51.00
CA GLU A 488 45.23 34.42 51.35
C GLU A 488 45.42 34.11 52.86
N ASN A 489 44.94 34.99 53.75
CA ASN A 489 45.00 34.78 55.20
C ASN A 489 44.27 33.51 55.66
N TYR A 490 43.15 33.18 55.02
CA TYR A 490 42.39 31.97 55.29
C TYR A 490 43.15 30.73 54.81
N ASN A 491 43.71 30.80 53.60
CA ASN A 491 44.48 29.73 52.98
C ASN A 491 45.79 29.42 53.71
N LEU A 492 46.46 30.45 54.26
CA LEU A 492 47.62 30.26 55.15
C LEU A 492 47.24 29.47 56.40
N LYS A 493 46.13 29.83 57.05
CA LYS A 493 45.67 29.10 58.25
C LYS A 493 45.19 27.68 57.93
N LEU A 494 44.53 27.49 56.79
CA LEU A 494 44.05 26.17 56.36
C LEU A 494 45.22 25.24 55.97
N SER A 495 46.23 25.75 55.28
CA SER A 495 47.44 24.99 54.94
C SER A 495 48.26 24.64 56.19
N GLU A 496 48.36 25.54 57.18
CA GLU A 496 48.94 25.25 58.49
C GLU A 496 48.21 24.08 59.18
N ASN A 497 46.87 24.13 59.24
CA ASN A 497 46.07 23.06 59.86
C ASN A 497 46.24 21.71 59.15
N ARG A 498 46.41 21.70 57.82
CA ARG A 498 46.65 20.47 57.04
C ARG A 498 48.02 19.87 57.33
N ALA A 499 49.07 20.68 57.35
CA ALA A 499 50.42 20.22 57.69
C ALA A 499 50.45 19.68 59.13
N LYS A 500 49.79 20.36 60.06
CA LYS A 500 49.62 19.91 61.45
C LYS A 500 48.90 18.58 61.55
N ALA A 501 47.78 18.39 60.84
CA ALA A 501 47.03 17.14 60.84
C ALA A 501 47.87 15.95 60.30
N ALA A 502 48.70 16.19 59.28
CA ALA A 502 49.61 15.18 58.76
C ALA A 502 50.70 14.80 59.78
N ILE A 503 51.29 15.77 60.47
CA ILE A 503 52.27 15.55 61.53
C ILE A 503 51.63 14.78 62.70
N GLU A 504 50.46 15.20 63.17
CA GLU A 504 49.74 14.53 64.26
C GLU A 504 49.42 13.06 63.91
N TYR A 505 49.01 12.82 62.66
CA TYR A 505 48.78 11.47 62.18
C TYR A 505 50.07 10.63 62.18
N LEU A 506 51.17 11.14 61.63
CA LEU A 506 52.46 10.42 61.62
C LEU A 506 53.01 10.19 63.04
N SER A 507 52.81 11.15 63.95
CA SER A 507 53.16 10.98 65.36
C SER A 507 52.32 9.91 66.06
N SER A 508 51.04 9.79 65.72
CA SER A 508 50.20 8.68 66.21
C SER A 508 50.71 7.30 65.76
N LYS A 509 51.50 7.24 64.68
CA LYS A 509 52.14 6.01 64.17
C LYS A 509 53.54 5.76 64.74
N GLY A 510 53.98 6.57 65.70
CA GLY A 510 55.22 6.37 66.47
C GLY A 510 56.43 7.17 66.00
N ILE A 511 56.23 8.27 65.25
CA ILE A 511 57.31 9.16 64.81
C ILE A 511 57.39 10.38 65.70
N ASP A 512 58.57 10.63 66.27
CA ASP A 512 58.80 11.78 67.15
C ASP A 512 58.53 13.11 66.43
N GLN A 513 57.78 14.01 67.06
CA GLN A 513 57.45 15.33 66.51
C GLN A 513 58.70 16.17 66.22
N SER A 514 59.80 15.96 66.95
CA SER A 514 61.07 16.67 66.75
C SER A 514 61.73 16.39 65.40
N ARG A 515 61.22 15.42 64.64
CA ARG A 515 61.71 15.04 63.31
C ARG A 515 61.00 15.76 62.17
N PHE A 516 59.97 16.54 62.48
CA PHE A 516 59.22 17.31 61.49
C PHE A 516 59.54 18.80 61.56
N THR A 517 59.71 19.41 60.39
CA THR A 517 59.72 20.87 60.24
C THR A 517 58.44 21.26 59.51
N MET A 518 57.54 22.00 60.16
CA MET A 518 56.28 22.41 59.54
C MET A 518 56.46 23.72 58.76
N LYS A 519 55.98 23.75 57.52
CA LYS A 519 55.80 24.96 56.72
C LYS A 519 54.39 25.00 56.13
N TYR A 520 53.92 26.20 55.82
CA TYR A 520 52.64 26.43 55.18
C TYR A 520 52.79 27.59 54.20
N GLU A 521 52.38 27.37 52.96
CA GLU A 521 52.56 28.35 51.87
C GLU A 521 51.23 28.85 51.30
N GLY A 522 50.10 28.48 51.92
CA GLY A 522 48.78 28.88 51.44
C GLY A 522 48.61 28.53 49.96
N GLU A 523 48.29 29.54 49.16
CA GLU A 523 48.10 29.42 47.71
C GLU A 523 49.32 29.88 46.87
N SER A 524 50.40 30.32 47.50
CA SER A 524 51.54 30.97 46.83
C SER A 524 52.32 30.06 45.88
N ASN A 525 52.23 28.74 46.07
CA ASN A 525 53.01 27.75 45.33
C ASN A 525 52.16 26.54 44.90
N ASN A 526 51.13 26.85 44.12
CA ASN A 526 50.19 25.87 43.57
C ASN A 526 50.79 25.08 42.40
N LEU A 527 50.58 23.75 42.41
CA LEU A 527 51.02 22.83 41.34
C LEU A 527 50.40 23.20 39.98
N ILE A 528 49.13 23.61 39.99
CA ILE A 528 48.41 24.07 38.81
C ILE A 528 48.13 25.56 38.99
N PRO A 529 48.95 26.45 38.38
CA PRO A 529 48.68 27.87 38.34
C PRO A 529 47.37 28.13 37.59
N ASN A 530 46.53 29.03 38.11
CA ASN A 530 45.24 29.41 37.52
C ASN A 530 44.25 28.23 37.34
N ALA A 531 44.17 27.33 38.33
CA ALA A 531 43.16 26.27 38.34
C ALA A 531 41.74 26.84 38.17
N THR A 532 40.96 26.24 37.27
CA THR A 532 39.56 26.63 36.96
C THR A 532 38.57 25.50 37.19
N ARG A 533 39.02 24.24 37.09
CA ARG A 533 38.19 23.05 37.31
C ARG A 533 38.33 22.53 38.74
N GLU A 534 37.30 21.88 39.27
CA GLU A 534 37.37 21.32 40.63
C GLU A 534 38.49 20.28 40.76
N SER A 535 38.73 19.46 39.73
CA SER A 535 39.83 18.50 39.70
C SER A 535 41.20 19.17 39.79
N GLU A 536 41.37 20.36 39.23
CA GLU A 536 42.61 21.13 39.27
C GLU A 536 42.80 21.76 40.66
N HIS A 537 41.75 22.32 41.24
CA HIS A 537 41.78 22.82 42.62
C HIS A 537 42.07 21.68 43.62
N GLN A 538 41.56 20.47 43.38
CA GLN A 538 41.82 19.30 44.20
C GLN A 538 43.31 18.91 44.23
N MET A 539 44.04 19.09 43.13
CA MET A 539 45.48 18.83 43.09
C MET A 539 46.27 19.85 43.90
N ASN A 540 45.81 21.10 43.96
CA ASN A 540 46.47 22.15 44.75
C ASN A 540 46.28 21.96 46.27
N ARG A 541 45.16 21.37 46.71
CA ARG A 541 44.88 21.05 48.12
C ARG A 541 45.66 19.84 48.59
N ARG A 542 46.92 20.04 48.97
CA ARG A 542 47.83 18.95 49.32
C ARG A 542 48.77 19.26 50.48
N VAL A 543 49.42 18.22 50.98
CA VAL A 543 50.62 18.31 51.82
C VAL A 543 51.73 17.52 51.15
N GLU A 544 52.91 18.13 51.07
CA GLU A 544 54.13 17.54 50.56
C GLU A 544 55.11 17.24 51.69
N PHE A 545 55.94 16.22 51.48
CA PHE A 545 56.96 15.78 52.41
C PHE A 545 58.33 15.87 51.74
N HIS A 546 59.18 16.77 52.23
CA HIS A 546 60.52 17.02 51.69
C HIS A 546 61.56 16.56 52.69
N ILE A 547 62.60 15.86 52.26
CA ILE A 547 63.68 15.44 53.16
C ILE A 547 64.59 16.64 53.45
N VAL A 548 64.78 16.94 54.72
CA VAL A 548 65.71 17.99 55.17
C VAL A 548 67.11 17.37 55.26
N LYS A 549 68.09 18.02 54.61
CA LYS A 549 69.49 17.60 54.65
C LYS A 549 70.13 17.77 56.03
#